data_AF-A0A0B7BTT1-F1
#
_entry.id   AF-A0A0B7BTT1-F1
#
_cell.length_a   1.000
_cell.length_b   1.000
_cell.length_c   1.000
_cell.angle_alpha   90.00
_cell.angle_beta   90.00
_cell.angle_gamma   90.00
#
_symmetry.space_group_name_H-M   'P 1'
#
loop_
_entity.id
_entity.type
_entity.pdbx_description
1 polymer ?
#
loop_
_entity_poly.entity_id
_entity_poly.type
_entity_poly.pdbx_seq_one_letter_code
_entity_poly.pdbx_strand_id
1 'polypeptide(L)'
;MTGFRCFYNRRHMGLAILVRNSIDVSEVDMSRWDDDELQLQAIKVQSEKPFVLVNVYACNAKVDTQKWQCLSDIISHESNNVIFCGDFNAKGRSNV
;
A
#
# COMPACT_ATOMS: atom_id res chain seq x y z
N MET A 1 5.65 9.68 -23.46
CA MET A 1 6.51 10.58 -22.68
C MET A 1 7.45 9.75 -21.82
N THR A 2 8.75 10.04 -21.85
CA THR A 2 9.70 9.55 -20.84
C THR A 2 9.43 10.30 -19.53
N GLY A 3 9.44 9.60 -18.39
CA GLY A 3 9.21 10.21 -17.07
C GLY A 3 8.37 9.36 -16.15
N PHE A 4 8.15 9.89 -14.94
CA PHE A 4 7.35 9.27 -13.89
C PHE A 4 6.28 10.25 -13.41
N ARG A 5 5.09 9.72 -13.12
CA ARG A 5 4.08 10.37 -12.30
C ARG A 5 4.17 9.80 -10.90
N CYS A 6 3.76 10.58 -9.90
CA CYS A 6 3.86 10.17 -8.52
C CYS A 6 2.52 10.33 -7.79
N PHE A 7 2.18 9.31 -7.02
CA PHE A 7 1.03 9.27 -6.12
C PHE A 7 1.56 9.39 -4.70
N TYR A 8 1.02 10.34 -3.94
CA TYR A 8 1.54 10.68 -2.62
C TYR A 8 0.45 10.57 -1.57
N ASN A 9 0.75 9.85 -0.49
CA ASN A 9 0.07 10.07 0.77
C ASN A 9 0.97 10.99 1.60
N ARG A 10 0.47 12.14 2.04
CA ARG A 10 1.24 13.11 2.84
C ARG A 10 0.93 13.05 4.33
N ARG A 11 0.19 12.05 4.78
CA ARG A 11 -0.11 11.85 6.20
C ARG A 11 1.17 11.50 6.97
N HIS A 12 1.39 12.20 8.07
CA HIS A 12 2.50 12.01 9.02
C HIS A 12 3.90 11.79 8.38
N MET A 13 4.31 10.53 8.10
CA MET A 13 5.65 10.22 7.55
C MET A 13 5.72 10.34 6.03
N GLY A 14 4.58 10.21 5.35
CA GLY A 14 4.45 10.30 3.91
C GLY A 14 4.88 9.03 3.16
N LEU A 15 4.12 8.72 2.10
CA LEU A 15 4.38 7.64 1.17
C LEU A 15 4.38 8.17 -0.26
N ALA A 16 5.16 7.54 -1.13
CA ALA A 16 5.19 7.86 -2.55
C ALA A 16 5.21 6.58 -3.39
N ILE A 17 4.45 6.54 -4.48
CA ILE A 17 4.57 5.54 -5.54
C ILE A 17 4.92 6.28 -6.83
N LEU A 18 6.09 5.98 -7.40
CA LEU A 18 6.51 6.51 -8.70
C LEU A 18 6.17 5.50 -9.79
N VAL A 19 5.41 5.94 -10.79
CA VAL A 19 4.95 5.11 -11.91
C VAL A 19 5.43 5.73 -13.21
N ARG A 20 6.01 4.92 -14.10
CA ARG A 20 6.37 5.40 -15.45
C ARG A 20 5.12 5.93 -16.16
N ASN A 21 5.23 7.07 -16.84
CA ASN A 21 4.11 7.70 -17.55
C ASN A 21 3.48 6.82 -18.65
N SER A 22 4.20 5.80 -19.11
CA SER A 22 3.71 4.82 -20.09
C SER A 22 2.83 3.72 -19.49
N ILE A 23 2.72 3.62 -18.16
CA ILE A 23 1.92 2.60 -17.49
C ILE A 23 0.59 3.22 -17.11
N ASP A 24 -0.51 2.61 -17.55
CA ASP A 24 -1.85 3.03 -17.17
C ASP A 24 -2.19 2.56 -15.75
N VAL A 25 -2.64 3.52 -14.93
CA VAL A 25 -2.89 3.35 -13.49
C VAL A 25 -3.92 4.38 -13.02
N SER A 26 -4.69 3.99 -12.02
CA SER A 26 -5.56 4.86 -11.24
C SER A 26 -5.19 4.79 -9.76
N GLU A 27 -5.45 5.86 -9.01
CA GLU A 27 -5.35 5.83 -7.55
C GLU A 27 -6.48 5.00 -6.94
N VAL A 28 -6.22 4.33 -5.82
CA VAL A 28 -7.23 3.61 -5.04
C VAL A 28 -7.36 4.31 -3.69
N ASP A 29 -8.60 4.61 -3.30
CA ASP A 29 -8.88 5.27 -2.02
C ASP A 29 -8.62 4.32 -0.86
N MET A 30 -7.63 4.67 -0.03
CA MET A 30 -7.23 3.91 1.16
C MET A 30 -7.66 4.58 2.46
N SER A 31 -8.42 5.69 2.40
CA SER A 31 -8.78 6.52 3.56
C SER A 31 -9.46 5.77 4.70
N ARG A 32 -10.18 4.68 4.39
CA ARG A 32 -10.81 3.78 5.36
C ARG A 32 -9.82 3.06 6.27
N TRP A 33 -8.65 2.67 5.73
CA TRP A 33 -7.67 1.83 6.43
C TRP A 33 -6.41 2.61 6.84
N ASP A 34 -6.13 3.72 6.14
CA ASP A 34 -5.00 4.62 6.37
C ASP A 34 -5.15 5.42 7.67
N ASP A 35 -4.12 5.42 8.52
CA ASP A 35 -4.00 6.31 9.68
C ASP A 35 -2.54 6.60 10.08
N ASP A 36 -2.32 7.22 11.24
CA ASP A 36 -0.99 7.60 11.71
C ASP A 36 -0.11 6.41 12.12
N GLU A 37 -0.70 5.26 12.43
CA GLU A 37 0.01 4.04 12.84
C GLU A 37 0.29 3.12 11.65
N LEU A 38 -0.64 3.06 10.69
CA LEU A 38 -0.53 2.29 9.47
C LEU A 38 -0.89 3.16 8.27
N GLN A 39 0.14 3.67 7.62
CA GLN A 39 0.01 4.50 6.44
C GLN A 39 -0.03 3.65 5.18
N LEU A 40 -0.92 4.00 4.25
CA LEU A 40 -1.19 3.26 3.03
C LEU A 40 -1.26 4.22 1.84
N GLN A 41 -0.65 3.84 0.73
CA GLN A 41 -0.88 4.44 -0.58
C GLN A 41 -1.09 3.31 -1.58
N ALA A 42 -2.10 3.43 -2.43
CA ALA A 42 -2.37 2.39 -3.41
C ALA A 42 -2.65 2.94 -4.80
N ILE A 43 -2.31 2.11 -5.79
CA ILE A 43 -2.65 2.30 -7.19
C ILE A 43 -3.17 0.99 -7.76
N LYS A 44 -4.08 1.10 -8.73
CA LYS A 44 -4.50 -0.01 -9.57
C LYS A 44 -3.79 0.10 -10.91
N VAL A 45 -2.99 -0.91 -11.25
CA VAL A 45 -2.27 -0.99 -12.51
C VAL A 45 -3.13 -1.70 -13.55
N GLN A 46 -3.41 -1.03 -14.67
CA GLN A 46 -4.13 -1.61 -15.80
C GLN A 46 -3.11 -2.32 -16.70
N SER A 47 -3.21 -3.64 -16.76
CA SER A 47 -2.39 -4.49 -17.63
C SER A 47 -3.22 -5.68 -18.11
N GLU A 48 -2.63 -6.61 -18.87
CA GLU A 48 -3.29 -7.87 -19.24
C GLU A 48 -3.82 -8.62 -18.00
N LYS A 49 -3.11 -8.51 -16.87
CA LYS A 49 -3.54 -9.00 -15.56
C LYS A 49 -3.57 -7.84 -14.56
N PRO A 50 -4.71 -7.12 -14.43
CA PRO A 50 -4.81 -5.99 -13.52
C PRO A 50 -4.49 -6.39 -12.09
N PHE A 51 -3.81 -5.51 -11.36
CA PHE A 51 -3.46 -5.71 -9.95
C PHE A 51 -3.47 -4.39 -9.18
N VAL A 52 -3.63 -4.49 -7.87
CA VAL A 52 -3.50 -3.36 -6.94
C VAL A 52 -2.15 -3.46 -6.26
N LEU A 53 -1.35 -2.39 -6.34
CA LEU A 53 -0.14 -2.24 -5.55
C LEU A 53 -0.46 -1.37 -4.35
N VAL A 54 -0.18 -1.87 -3.15
CA VAL A 54 -0.35 -1.17 -1.88
C VAL A 54 1.03 -0.98 -1.25
N ASN A 55 1.49 0.27 -1.19
CA ASN A 55 2.67 0.65 -0.43
C ASN A 55 2.27 0.91 1.02
N VAL A 56 2.91 0.19 1.93
CA VAL A 56 2.62 0.13 3.36
C VAL A 56 3.77 0.75 4.13
N TYR A 57 3.44 1.63 5.07
CA TYR A 57 4.35 2.04 6.12
C TYR A 57 3.69 1.88 7.49
N ALA A 58 4.21 0.95 8.29
CA ALA A 58 3.76 0.74 9.65
C ALA A 58 4.70 1.45 10.63
N CYS A 59 4.14 2.24 11.54
CA CYS A 59 4.92 2.92 12.56
C CYS A 59 5.46 1.90 13.57
N ASN A 60 6.77 1.96 13.84
CA ASN A 60 7.47 1.00 14.67
C ASN A 60 6.82 0.81 16.06
N ALA A 61 6.54 -0.43 16.41
CA ALA A 61 5.93 -0.86 17.68
C ALA A 61 4.54 -0.31 18.01
N LYS A 62 3.84 0.33 17.06
CA LYS A 62 2.48 0.87 17.27
C LYS A 62 1.37 0.05 16.64
N VAL A 63 1.65 -0.74 15.60
CA VAL A 63 0.63 -1.51 14.89
C VAL A 63 0.32 -2.82 15.63
N ASP A 64 -0.89 -2.92 16.19
CA ASP A 64 -1.37 -4.14 16.83
C ASP A 64 -1.89 -5.20 15.84
N THR A 65 -2.17 -6.40 16.33
CA THR A 65 -2.68 -7.52 15.51
C THR A 65 -4.02 -7.21 14.84
N GLN A 66 -4.90 -6.46 15.50
CA GLN A 66 -6.20 -6.11 14.95
C GLN A 66 -6.04 -5.13 13.79
N LYS A 67 -5.08 -4.21 13.87
CA LYS A 67 -4.77 -3.26 12.82
C LYS A 67 -4.27 -3.96 11.56
N TRP A 68 -3.46 -5.00 11.69
CA TRP A 68 -3.02 -5.83 10.56
C TRP A 68 -4.17 -6.53 9.81
N GLN A 69 -5.32 -6.73 10.45
CA GLN A 69 -6.50 -7.33 9.82
C GLN A 69 -7.01 -6.49 8.63
N CYS A 70 -6.71 -5.19 8.58
CA CYS A 70 -7.06 -4.34 7.45
C CYS A 70 -6.47 -4.85 6.12
N LEU A 71 -5.32 -5.54 6.13
CA LEU A 71 -4.72 -6.07 4.92
C LEU A 71 -5.58 -7.18 4.32
N SER A 72 -6.17 -8.03 5.17
CA SER A 72 -7.15 -9.04 4.73
C SER A 72 -8.44 -8.41 4.23
N ASP A 73 -8.89 -7.32 4.87
CA ASP A 73 -10.05 -6.57 4.40
C ASP A 73 -9.79 -5.97 3.01
N ILE A 74 -8.61 -5.38 2.78
CA ILE A 74 -8.21 -4.85 1.46
C ILE A 74 -8.25 -5.94 0.40
N ILE A 75 -7.70 -7.14 0.68
CA ILE A 75 -7.75 -8.27 -0.25
C ILE A 75 -9.21 -8.69 -0.56
N SER A 76 -10.11 -8.58 0.43
CA SER A 76 -11.52 -8.96 0.25
C SER A 76 -12.34 -7.92 -0.52
N HIS A 77 -11.95 -6.64 -0.45
CA HIS A 77 -12.61 -5.55 -1.16
C HIS A 77 -12.06 -5.35 -2.58
N GLU A 78 -10.76 -5.57 -2.78
CA GLU A 78 -10.11 -5.47 -4.07
C GLU A 78 -10.12 -6.80 -4.83
N SER A 79 -9.96 -6.76 -6.16
CA SER A 79 -9.83 -7.98 -6.97
C SER A 79 -8.63 -8.84 -6.53
N ASN A 80 -8.69 -10.16 -6.79
CA ASN A 80 -7.74 -11.22 -6.36
C ASN A 80 -6.23 -11.03 -6.65
N ASN A 81 -5.77 -9.90 -7.18
CA ASN A 81 -4.37 -9.59 -7.44
C ASN A 81 -3.94 -8.34 -6.65
N VAL A 82 -3.62 -8.52 -5.38
CA VAL A 82 -3.08 -7.43 -4.53
C VAL A 82 -1.62 -7.73 -4.21
N ILE A 83 -0.76 -6.74 -4.38
CA ILE A 83 0.65 -6.77 -4.02
C ILE A 83 0.87 -5.76 -2.92
N PHE A 84 1.32 -6.22 -1.75
CA PHE A 84 1.76 -5.35 -0.68
C PHE A 84 3.29 -5.19 -0.72
N CYS A 85 3.77 -3.97 -0.54
CA CYS A 85 5.19 -3.64 -0.44
C CYS A 85 5.41 -2.52 0.58
N GLY A 86 6.66 -2.23 0.92
CA GLY A 86 7.02 -1.14 1.83
C GLY A 86 7.65 -1.63 3.13
N ASP A 87 7.57 -0.81 4.17
CA ASP A 87 8.17 -1.07 5.47
C ASP A 87 7.09 -1.44 6.50
N PHE A 88 6.98 -2.73 6.77
CA PHE A 88 6.00 -3.28 7.69
C PHE A 88 6.40 -3.09 9.16
N ASN A 89 7.67 -2.75 9.47
CA ASN A 89 8.21 -2.68 10.83
C ASN A 89 7.79 -3.84 11.76
N ALA A 90 7.40 -4.98 11.18
CA ALA A 90 6.93 -6.15 11.89
C ALA A 90 8.15 -7.03 12.14
N LYS A 91 8.43 -7.32 13.41
CA LYS A 91 9.42 -8.34 13.74
C LYS A 91 8.79 -9.69 13.38
N GLY A 92 9.39 -10.39 12.42
CA GLY A 92 9.07 -11.78 12.19
C GLY A 92 9.24 -12.59 13.48
N ARG A 93 8.65 -13.79 13.53
CA ARG A 93 8.98 -14.70 14.63
C ARG A 93 10.48 -14.96 14.62
N SER A 94 11.15 -14.65 15.71
CA SER A 94 12.46 -15.21 16.01
C SER A 94 12.24 -16.72 16.12
N ASN A 95 12.62 -17.49 15.11
CA ASN A 95 12.77 -18.92 15.29
C ASN A 95 14.01 -19.12 16.19
N VAL A 96 13.79 -19.06 17.50
CA VAL A 96 14.70 -19.56 18.53
C VAL A 96 13.98 -20.68 19.24
#